data_AF-A0A2T4DT90-F1
#
_entry.id   AF-A0A2T4DT90-F1
#
_cell.length_a   1.000
_cell.length_b   1.000
_cell.length_c   1.000
_cell.angle_alpha   90.00
_cell.angle_beta   90.00
_cell.angle_gamma   90.00
#
_symmetry.space_group_name_H-M   'P 1'
#
loop_
_entity.id
_entity.type
_entity.pdbx_description
1 polymer ?
#
loop_
_entity_poly.entity_id
_entity_poly.type
_entity_poly.pdbx_seq_one_letter_code
_entity_poly.pdbx_strand_id
1 'polypeptide(L)'
;MKTKIYLLLLPVVMFMSCTQDDDSSQTKTLEYADFELKLNLEMTYNSLLEEFGEPSKDIGSGIHIYVYQLVDDTEIWIGYTNKIEYARHMDKDQQIIKEII
;
A
#
# COMPACT_ATOMS: atom_id res chain seq x y z
N MET A 1 -20.16 -2.15 59.02
CA MET A 1 -20.44 -2.09 57.57
C MET A 1 -19.75 -0.83 57.04
N LYS A 2 -18.66 -0.96 56.28
CA LYS A 2 -18.57 -0.69 54.83
C LYS A 2 -19.31 0.62 54.48
N THR A 3 -18.68 1.71 54.01
CA THR A 3 -17.79 1.75 52.84
C THR A 3 -16.98 3.05 52.86
N LYS A 4 -15.67 2.99 52.55
CA LYS A 4 -14.84 4.17 52.22
C LYS A 4 -14.98 4.43 50.73
N ILE A 5 -15.28 5.67 50.33
CA ILE A 5 -15.16 6.13 48.95
C ILE A 5 -14.35 7.43 48.98
N TYR A 6 -13.07 7.31 48.63
CA TYR A 6 -12.21 8.43 48.26
C TYR A 6 -12.45 8.67 46.77
N LEU A 7 -13.02 9.82 46.40
CA LEU A 7 -13.03 10.25 45.00
C LEU A 7 -11.97 11.32 44.81
N LEU A 8 -10.92 10.89 44.13
CA LEU A 8 -9.66 11.55 43.85
C LEU A 8 -9.86 12.39 42.58
N LEU A 9 -9.92 13.72 42.71
CA LEU A 9 -9.98 14.65 41.58
C LEU A 9 -8.55 15.10 41.24
N LEU A 10 -7.92 14.41 40.29
CA LEU A 10 -6.67 14.81 39.63
C LEU A 10 -7.01 15.45 38.26
N PRO A 11 -6.15 16.34 37.73
CA PRO A 11 -6.53 17.44 36.87
C PRO A 11 -6.72 17.04 35.40
N VAL A 12 -7.66 17.73 34.77
CA VAL A 12 -7.89 17.75 33.32
C VAL A 12 -6.67 18.37 32.65
N VAL A 13 -5.84 17.52 32.05
CA VAL A 13 -4.87 17.92 31.03
C VAL A 13 -5.15 17.06 29.81
N MET A 14 -6.09 17.50 28.97
CA MET A 14 -6.14 17.03 27.59
C MET A 14 -5.58 18.14 26.72
N PHE A 15 -4.32 17.96 26.37
CA PHE A 15 -3.72 18.62 25.22
C PHE A 15 -4.54 18.24 23.99
N MET A 16 -5.22 19.21 23.39
CA MET A 16 -5.63 19.11 21.99
C MET A 16 -4.36 19.10 21.15
N SER A 17 -3.83 17.90 20.91
CA SER A 17 -2.97 17.67 19.76
C SER A 17 -3.91 17.56 18.57
N CYS A 18 -4.05 18.64 17.81
CA CYS A 18 -4.51 18.52 16.44
C CYS A 18 -3.42 17.76 15.69
N THR A 19 -3.61 16.46 15.49
CA THR A 19 -2.88 15.74 14.45
C THR A 19 -3.38 16.34 13.14
N GLN A 20 -2.50 17.09 12.48
CA GLN A 20 -2.70 17.52 11.12
C GLN A 20 -2.47 16.27 10.28
N ASP A 21 -3.56 15.63 9.88
CA ASP A 21 -3.52 14.54 8.89
C ASP A 21 -3.03 15.18 7.59
N ASP A 22 -1.74 15.03 7.29
CA ASP A 22 -1.17 15.35 5.99
C ASP A 22 -1.71 14.35 4.97
N ASP A 23 -2.92 14.64 4.50
CA ASP A 23 -3.67 13.91 3.46
C ASP A 23 -3.08 14.24 2.07
N SER A 24 -1.82 13.89 1.85
CA SER A 24 -1.12 14.11 0.56
C SER A 24 -0.83 12.83 -0.21
N SER A 25 -1.50 11.72 0.11
CA SER A 25 -1.56 10.57 -0.78
C SER A 25 -2.76 10.75 -1.71
N GLN A 26 -2.57 11.46 -2.82
CA GLN A 26 -3.51 11.34 -3.94
C GLN A 26 -3.47 9.88 -4.38
N THR A 27 -4.45 9.07 -3.96
CA THR A 27 -4.59 7.69 -4.38
C THR A 27 -4.82 7.70 -5.88
N LYS A 28 -3.75 7.47 -6.65
CA LYS A 28 -3.83 7.38 -8.10
C LYS A 28 -4.71 6.19 -8.42
N THR A 29 -5.78 6.45 -9.16
CA THR A 29 -6.62 5.41 -9.73
C THR A 29 -5.80 4.65 -10.76
N LEU A 30 -5.61 3.35 -10.56
CA LEU A 30 -4.76 2.51 -11.41
C LEU A 30 -5.60 1.49 -12.20
N GLU A 31 -5.32 1.38 -13.48
CA GLU A 31 -5.92 0.40 -14.38
C GLU A 31 -4.85 -0.56 -14.93
N TYR A 32 -5.25 -1.76 -15.37
CA TYR A 32 -4.33 -2.72 -15.98
C TYR A 32 -3.54 -2.12 -17.16
N ALA A 33 -4.19 -1.27 -17.95
CA ALA A 33 -3.57 -0.62 -19.12
C ALA A 33 -2.39 0.30 -18.75
N ASP A 34 -2.37 0.90 -17.55
CA ASP A 34 -1.25 1.72 -17.09
C ASP A 34 0.04 0.89 -17.01
N PHE A 35 -0.08 -0.34 -16.50
CA PHE A 35 1.05 -1.25 -16.37
C PHE A 35 1.44 -1.86 -17.71
N GLU A 36 0.47 -2.30 -18.51
CA GLU A 36 0.74 -2.91 -19.82
C GLU A 36 1.52 -1.97 -20.75
N LEU A 37 1.27 -0.65 -20.68
CA LEU A 37 1.90 0.33 -21.56
C LEU A 37 3.25 0.85 -21.05
N LYS A 38 3.43 0.93 -19.73
CA LYS A 38 4.54 1.68 -19.13
C LYS A 38 5.52 0.82 -18.37
N LEU A 39 5.06 -0.29 -17.80
CA LEU A 39 5.92 -1.17 -17.01
C LEU A 39 6.98 -1.79 -17.92
N ASN A 40 8.23 -1.74 -17.49
CA ASN A 40 9.35 -2.36 -18.19
C ASN A 40 10.39 -2.87 -17.21
N LEU A 41 11.14 -3.89 -17.60
CA LEU A 41 12.11 -4.62 -16.77
C LEU A 41 13.20 -3.74 -16.13
N GLU A 42 13.53 -2.61 -16.73
CA GLU A 42 14.61 -1.72 -16.31
C GLU A 42 14.15 -0.66 -15.30
N MET A 43 12.85 -0.61 -14.97
CA MET A 43 12.34 0.32 -13.96
C MET A 43 12.96 0.06 -12.58
N THR A 44 13.46 1.14 -11.98
CA THR A 44 13.87 1.14 -10.58
C THR A 44 12.66 1.26 -9.66
N TYR A 45 12.83 0.95 -8.37
CA TYR A 45 11.78 1.19 -7.38
C TYR A 45 11.28 2.64 -7.38
N ASN A 46 12.17 3.63 -7.46
CA ASN A 46 11.77 5.04 -7.52
C ASN A 46 10.94 5.34 -8.78
N SER A 47 11.30 4.75 -9.91
CA SER A 47 10.52 4.87 -11.15
C SER A 47 9.13 4.25 -11.02
N LEU A 48 9.01 3.13 -10.30
CA LEU A 48 7.70 2.53 -9.98
C LEU A 48 6.86 3.46 -9.11
N LEU A 49 7.45 4.09 -8.09
CA LEU A 49 6.76 5.05 -7.23
C LEU A 49 6.32 6.31 -7.99
N GLU A 50 7.19 6.85 -8.84
CA GLU A 50 6.86 8.02 -9.66
C GLU A 50 5.74 7.73 -10.68
N GLU A 51 5.78 6.56 -11.32
CA GLU A 51 4.83 6.21 -12.36
C GLU A 51 3.51 5.68 -11.80
N PHE A 52 3.53 4.84 -10.76
CA PHE A 52 2.34 4.12 -10.27
C PHE A 52 1.94 4.51 -8.85
N GLY A 53 2.76 5.27 -8.12
CA GLY A 53 2.56 5.55 -6.70
C GLY A 53 3.06 4.42 -5.80
N GLU A 54 2.78 4.53 -4.51
CA GLU A 54 3.13 3.49 -3.54
C GLU A 54 2.31 2.22 -3.78
N PRO A 55 2.93 1.03 -3.65
CA PRO A 55 2.17 -0.21 -3.70
C PRO A 55 1.22 -0.28 -2.50
N SER A 56 0.05 -0.87 -2.71
CA SER A 56 -0.93 -1.10 -1.66
C SER A 56 -0.38 -2.02 -0.56
N LYS A 57 0.48 -2.99 -0.93
CA LYS A 57 1.13 -3.93 -0.01
C LYS A 57 2.50 -4.34 -0.53
N ASP A 58 3.40 -4.70 0.38
CA ASP A 58 4.58 -5.54 0.09
C ASP A 58 4.43 -6.85 0.86
N ILE A 59 4.25 -7.95 0.12
CA ILE A 59 4.00 -9.28 0.69
C ILE A 59 5.24 -10.18 0.63
N GLY A 60 6.39 -9.61 0.23
CA GLY A 60 7.64 -10.31 0.06
C GLY A 60 8.35 -10.69 1.37
N SER A 61 9.08 -11.81 1.37
CA SER A 61 9.99 -12.21 2.47
C SER A 61 11.36 -12.59 1.90
N GLY A 62 12.25 -11.60 1.80
CA GLY A 62 13.59 -11.72 1.23
C GLY A 62 13.72 -11.23 -0.22
N ILE A 63 12.63 -11.32 -0.99
CA ILE A 63 12.42 -10.55 -2.24
C ILE A 63 11.16 -9.71 -2.04
N HIS A 64 11.10 -8.52 -2.62
CA HIS A 64 9.91 -7.66 -2.53
C HIS A 64 8.85 -8.13 -3.51
N ILE A 65 7.59 -8.13 -3.09
CA ILE A 65 6.45 -8.38 -3.98
C ILE A 65 5.47 -7.23 -3.79
N TYR A 66 5.60 -6.24 -4.66
CA TYR A 66 4.77 -5.04 -4.64
C TYR A 66 3.41 -5.35 -5.25
N VAL A 67 2.36 -5.12 -4.48
CA VAL A 67 0.97 -5.37 -4.86
C VAL A 67 0.28 -4.03 -5.07
N TYR A 68 -0.24 -3.81 -6.28
CA TYR A 68 -1.04 -2.65 -6.64
C TYR A 68 -2.50 -3.07 -6.83
N GLN A 69 -3.41 -2.49 -6.04
CA GLN A 69 -4.84 -2.67 -6.22
C GLN A 69 -5.33 -1.84 -7.41
N LEU A 70 -6.03 -2.48 -8.34
CA LEU A 70 -6.67 -1.82 -9.48
C LEU A 70 -8.13 -1.48 -9.18
N VAL A 71 -8.72 -0.62 -10.02
CA VAL A 71 -10.11 -0.14 -9.88
C VAL A 71 -11.19 -1.21 -9.99
N ASP A 72 -10.88 -2.34 -10.62
CA ASP A 72 -11.81 -3.45 -10.87
C ASP A 72 -11.64 -4.57 -9.83
N ASP A 73 -11.05 -4.25 -8.68
CA ASP A 73 -10.71 -5.16 -7.58
C ASP A 73 -9.68 -6.25 -7.93
N THR A 74 -9.05 -6.18 -9.12
CA THR A 74 -7.90 -7.02 -9.47
C THR A 74 -6.58 -6.43 -8.96
N GLU A 75 -5.49 -7.20 -9.01
CA GLU A 75 -4.18 -6.77 -8.49
C GLU A 75 -3.07 -6.91 -9.55
N ILE A 76 -2.09 -6.00 -9.52
CA ILE A 76 -0.80 -6.20 -10.20
C ILE A 76 0.25 -6.59 -9.16
N TRP A 77 0.92 -7.72 -9.38
CA TRP A 77 2.02 -8.19 -8.54
C TRP A 77 3.33 -8.03 -9.28
N ILE A 78 4.26 -7.27 -8.69
CA ILE A 78 5.60 -7.03 -9.24
C ILE A 78 6.62 -7.63 -8.29
N GLY A 79 7.32 -8.67 -8.76
CA GLY A 79 8.47 -9.24 -8.04
C GLY A 79 9.70 -8.37 -8.25
N TYR A 80 10.29 -7.87 -7.17
CA TYR A 80 11.40 -6.92 -7.22
C TYR A 80 12.53 -7.32 -6.27
N THR A 81 13.77 -7.26 -6.77
CA THR A 81 14.97 -7.36 -5.94
C THR A 81 15.83 -6.10 -6.11
N ASN A 82 16.69 -6.08 -7.12
CA ASN A 82 17.40 -4.90 -7.61
C ASN A 82 16.81 -4.38 -8.93
N LYS A 83 16.00 -5.22 -9.57
CA LYS A 83 15.27 -5.00 -10.83
C LYS A 83 13.95 -5.77 -10.74
N ILE A 84 13.09 -5.54 -11.72
CA ILE A 84 11.87 -6.34 -11.88
C ILE A 84 12.26 -7.75 -12.36
N GLU A 85 11.77 -8.77 -11.66
CA GLU A 85 11.97 -10.18 -12.01
C GLU A 85 10.74 -10.76 -12.73
N TYR A 86 9.54 -10.28 -12.39
CA TYR A 86 8.29 -10.63 -13.07
C TYR A 86 7.21 -9.57 -12.77
N ALA A 87 6.17 -9.55 -13.61
CA ALA A 87 4.95 -8.79 -13.35
C ALA A 87 3.71 -9.54 -13.81
N ARG A 88 2.70 -9.64 -12.94
CA ARG A 88 1.48 -10.42 -13.18
C ARG A 88 0.24 -9.62 -12.88
N HIS A 89 -0.79 -9.81 -13.70
CA HIS A 89 -2.15 -9.42 -13.42
C HIS A 89 -2.87 -10.59 -12.75
N MET A 90 -3.38 -10.35 -11.54
CA MET A 90 -4.03 -11.33 -10.68
C MET A 90 -5.51 -10.96 -10.53
N ASP A 91 -6.40 -11.95 -10.53
CA ASP A 91 -7.79 -11.72 -10.12
C ASP A 91 -7.93 -11.54 -8.61
N LYS A 92 -9.15 -11.25 -8.16
CA LYS A 92 -9.51 -11.09 -6.73
C LYS A 92 -9.22 -12.33 -5.87
N ASP A 93 -9.12 -13.51 -6.48
CA ASP A 93 -8.85 -14.79 -5.83
C ASP A 93 -7.35 -15.16 -5.94
N GLN A 94 -6.52 -14.20 -6.35
CA GLN A 94 -5.07 -14.30 -6.55
C GLN A 94 -4.69 -15.39 -7.56
N GLN A 95 -5.55 -15.62 -8.57
CA GLN A 95 -5.22 -16.43 -9.73
C GLN A 95 -4.66 -15.54 -10.84
N ILE A 96 -3.69 -16.05 -11.59
CA ILE A 96 -3.07 -15.30 -12.68
C ILE A 96 -4.08 -15.15 -13.82
N ILE A 97 -4.43 -13.91 -14.15
CA ILE A 97 -5.16 -13.55 -15.37
C ILE A 97 -4.17 -13.52 -16.54
N LYS A 98 -3.03 -12.84 -16.36
CA LYS A 98 -2.04 -12.61 -17.43
C LYS A 98 -0.65 -12.30 -16.87
N GLU A 99 0.39 -12.79 -17.56
CA GLU A 99 1.78 -12.37 -17.38
C GLU A 99 2.05 -11.10 -18.20
N ILE A 100 2.65 -10.08 -17.60
CA ILE A 100 2.99 -8.79 -18.24
C ILE A 100 4.45 -8.80 -18.71
N ILE A 101 5.33 -9.40 -17.90
CA ILE A 101 6.79 -9.51 -18.10
C ILE A 101 7.23 -10.95 -17.85
#